data_AF-A0A355DMX2-F1
#
_entry.id   AF-A0A355DMX2-F1
#
_cell.length_a   1.000
_cell.length_b   1.000
_cell.length_c   1.000
_cell.angle_alpha   90.00
_cell.angle_beta   90.00
_cell.angle_gamma   90.00
#
_symmetry.space_group_name_H-M   'P 1'
#
loop_
_entity.id
_entity.type
_entity.pdbx_description
1 polymer ?
#
loop_
_entity_poly.entity_id
_entity_poly.type
_entity_poly.pdbx_seq_one_letter_code
_entity_poly.pdbx_strand_id
1 'polypeptide(L)'
;MKRWIVFKTESASSKGWKERKLQPAGHLTRMLTEYLDCSDQALPEPGYRPREFARFEESVDPNFPDASTHVRWSDWEVSRVERFKSVDSAEYDEIVVCYCRYSPIEPEWKELPKISVLQEGKF
;
A
#
# COMPACT_ATOMS: atom_id res chain seq x y z
N MET A 1 0.69 -13.18 13.17
CA MET A 1 1.46 -12.03 13.70
C MET A 1 0.94 -10.76 13.03
N LYS A 2 0.50 -9.75 13.80
CA LYS A 2 -0.07 -8.50 13.31
C LYS A 2 1.04 -7.49 13.07
N ARG A 3 1.29 -7.13 11.81
CA ARG A 3 2.40 -6.28 11.38
C ARG A 3 1.89 -5.02 10.71
N TRP A 4 2.48 -3.86 11.03
CA TRP A 4 2.19 -2.62 10.32
C TRP A 4 3.35 -2.27 9.39
N ILE A 5 3.09 -2.28 8.09
CA ILE A 5 4.10 -2.09 7.06
C ILE A 5 3.91 -0.71 6.45
N VAL A 6 4.93 0.15 6.55
CA VAL A 6 4.90 1.53 6.05
C VAL A 6 5.92 1.68 4.93
N PHE A 7 5.45 2.02 3.74
CA PHE A 7 6.31 2.39 2.61
C PHE A 7 6.49 3.90 2.59
N LYS A 8 7.75 4.37 2.55
CA LYS A 8 8.06 5.79 2.50
C LYS A 8 9.24 6.08 1.58
N THR A 9 9.32 7.30 1.07
CA THR A 9 10.46 7.73 0.26
C THR A 9 11.74 7.85 1.08
N GLU A 10 12.88 7.59 0.46
CA GLU A 10 14.21 7.82 1.04
C GLU A 10 14.49 9.29 1.35
N SER A 11 13.94 10.21 0.55
CA SER A 11 14.13 11.66 0.72
C SER A 11 12.79 12.40 0.79
N ALA A 12 12.77 13.51 1.53
CA ALA A 12 11.63 14.43 1.58
C ALA A 12 11.40 15.17 0.26
N SER A 13 12.42 15.28 -0.59
CA SER A 13 12.37 15.97 -1.89
C SER A 13 12.22 15.02 -3.09
N SER A 14 11.96 13.73 -2.85
CA SER A 14 11.77 12.76 -3.93
C SER A 14 10.59 13.12 -4.84
N LYS A 15 10.54 12.52 -6.04
CA LYS A 15 9.48 12.76 -7.04
C LYS A 15 8.08 12.78 -6.39
N GLY A 16 7.27 13.76 -6.77
CA GLY A 16 5.89 13.88 -6.32
C GLY A 16 5.70 14.36 -4.87
N TRP A 17 6.75 14.90 -4.21
CA TRP A 17 6.65 15.26 -2.79
C TRP A 17 5.66 16.39 -2.50
N LYS A 18 5.45 17.35 -3.42
CA LYS A 18 4.53 18.49 -3.21
C LYS A 18 3.06 18.05 -3.25
N GLU A 19 2.80 16.98 -3.99
CA GLU A 19 1.51 16.37 -4.20
C GLU A 19 1.18 15.36 -3.08
N ARG A 20 2.21 14.83 -2.41
CA ARG A 20 2.06 13.83 -1.35
C ARG A 20 1.67 14.46 -0.01
N LYS A 21 0.37 14.45 0.28
CA LYS A 21 -0.22 15.09 1.45
C LYS A 21 -1.01 14.11 2.30
N LEU A 22 -0.86 14.22 3.62
CA LEU A 22 -1.71 13.53 4.60
C LEU A 22 -3.04 14.25 4.73
N GLN A 23 -4.12 13.48 4.72
CA GLN A 23 -5.44 13.97 5.06
C GLN A 23 -5.63 13.99 6.59
N PRO A 24 -6.50 14.86 7.13
CA PRO A 24 -7.27 15.89 6.43
C PRO A 24 -6.52 17.23 6.26
N ALA A 25 -5.46 17.46 7.04
CA ALA A 25 -4.83 18.77 7.14
C ALA A 25 -3.94 19.15 5.92
N GLY A 26 -3.64 18.21 5.04
CA GLY A 26 -2.85 18.45 3.83
C GLY A 26 -1.34 18.58 4.08
N HIS A 27 -0.84 18.14 5.24
CA HIS A 27 0.60 18.19 5.55
C HIS A 27 1.40 17.29 4.62
N LEU A 28 2.58 17.76 4.23
CA LEU A 28 3.49 16.97 3.39
C LEU A 28 3.95 15.73 4.14
N THR A 29 4.02 14.62 3.42
CA THR A 29 4.50 13.36 3.98
C THR A 29 5.51 12.69 3.07
N ARG A 30 6.26 11.76 3.67
CA ARG A 30 7.13 10.84 2.95
C ARG A 30 6.45 9.48 2.71
N MET A 31 5.29 9.23 3.33
CA MET A 31 4.58 7.95 3.25
C MET A 31 3.91 7.77 1.89
N LEU A 32 4.24 6.67 1.21
CA LEU A 32 3.67 6.27 -0.07
C LEU A 32 2.37 5.48 0.14
N THR A 33 2.42 4.49 1.01
CA THR A 33 1.28 3.64 1.38
C THR A 33 1.61 2.88 2.66
N GLU A 34 0.59 2.33 3.30
CA GLU A 34 0.70 1.51 4.50
C GLU A 34 -0.22 0.30 4.40
N TYR A 35 0.22 -0.83 4.95
CA TYR A 35 -0.56 -2.05 5.01
C TYR A 35 -0.59 -2.59 6.43
N LEU A 36 -1.78 -3.05 6.83
CA LEU A 36 -1.93 -3.93 7.98
C LEU A 36 -1.84 -5.38 7.50
N ASP A 37 -0.79 -6.07 7.90
CA ASP A 37 -0.54 -7.47 7.53
C ASP A 37 -0.73 -8.40 8.72
N CYS A 38 -1.82 -9.16 8.70
CA CYS A 38 -2.13 -10.22 9.66
C CYS A 38 -1.88 -11.63 9.11
N SER A 39 -1.29 -11.75 7.91
CA SER A 39 -1.00 -13.04 7.28
C SER A 39 0.27 -13.67 7.85
N ASP A 40 0.73 -14.77 7.26
CA ASP A 40 2.06 -15.34 7.46
C ASP A 40 2.97 -15.14 6.23
N GLN A 41 2.63 -14.21 5.34
CA GLN A 41 3.43 -13.92 4.15
C GLN A 41 4.78 -13.30 4.50
N ALA A 42 5.75 -13.50 3.60
CA ALA A 42 7.05 -12.87 3.72
C ALA A 42 6.92 -11.34 3.72
N LEU A 43 7.72 -10.70 4.57
CA LEU A 43 7.81 -9.25 4.61
C LEU A 43 8.48 -8.71 3.33
N PRO A 44 8.18 -7.46 2.93
CA PRO A 44 8.90 -6.81 1.86
C PRO A 44 10.40 -6.75 2.14
N GLU A 45 11.20 -7.01 1.11
CA GLU A 45 12.66 -6.92 1.11
C GLU A 45 13.12 -5.95 0.00
N PRO A 46 14.40 -5.53 -0.03
CA PRO A 46 14.92 -4.72 -1.13
C PRO A 46 14.62 -5.33 -2.51
N GLY A 47 14.14 -4.51 -3.44
CA GLY A 47 13.63 -4.93 -4.76
C GLY A 47 12.11 -5.10 -4.81
N TYR A 48 11.42 -5.19 -3.67
CA TYR A 48 9.96 -5.23 -3.65
C TYR A 48 9.35 -3.89 -4.10
N ARG A 49 8.16 -3.94 -4.71
CA ARG A 49 7.39 -2.76 -5.12
C ARG A 49 5.99 -2.84 -4.51
N PRO A 50 5.50 -1.82 -3.78
CA PRO A 50 4.13 -1.83 -3.32
C PRO A 50 3.13 -1.82 -4.49
N ARG A 51 1.89 -2.21 -4.20
CA ARG A 51 0.79 -2.14 -5.18
C ARG A 51 0.16 -0.76 -5.15
N GLU A 52 -0.13 -0.23 -6.32
CA GLU A 52 -0.92 0.97 -6.49
C GLU A 52 -2.28 0.61 -7.05
N PHE A 53 -3.30 1.30 -6.56
CA PHE A 53 -4.69 1.06 -6.90
C PHE A 53 -5.30 2.31 -7.50
N ALA A 54 -6.15 2.14 -8.51
CA ALA A 54 -6.83 3.24 -9.17
C ALA A 54 -8.25 2.85 -9.59
N ARG A 55 -9.07 3.88 -9.75
CA ARG A 55 -10.45 3.80 -10.23
C ARG A 55 -10.52 4.30 -11.67
N PHE A 56 -11.07 3.47 -12.55
CA PHE A 56 -11.32 3.73 -13.96
C PHE A 56 -12.83 3.66 -14.15
N GLU A 57 -13.45 4.76 -14.56
CA GLU A 57 -14.91 4.92 -14.57
C GLU A 57 -15.61 3.86 -15.42
N GLU A 58 -14.98 3.42 -16.50
CA GLU A 58 -15.47 2.39 -17.41
C GLU A 58 -15.60 1.00 -16.77
N SER A 59 -14.93 0.75 -15.64
CA SER A 59 -14.88 -0.55 -14.95
C SER A 59 -15.53 -0.53 -13.57
N VAL A 60 -16.23 0.56 -13.22
CA VAL A 60 -16.88 0.71 -11.91
C VAL A 60 -18.04 -0.27 -11.77
N ASP A 61 -18.03 -1.03 -10.68
CA ASP A 61 -19.20 -1.82 -10.26
C ASP A 61 -20.25 -0.88 -9.65
N PRO A 62 -21.48 -0.84 -10.18
CA PRO A 62 -22.54 -0.01 -9.61
C PRO A 62 -22.85 -0.28 -8.13
N ASN A 63 -22.58 -1.50 -7.65
CA ASN A 63 -22.77 -1.86 -6.24
C ASN A 63 -21.66 -1.32 -5.34
N PHE A 64 -20.49 -1.00 -5.90
CA PHE A 64 -19.31 -0.54 -5.18
C PHE A 64 -18.67 0.65 -5.92
N PRO A 65 -19.37 1.79 -6.02
CA PRO A 65 -18.98 2.90 -6.90
C PRO A 65 -17.62 3.50 -6.56
N ASP A 66 -17.22 3.46 -5.27
CA ASP A 66 -15.97 4.04 -4.76
C ASP A 66 -14.80 3.04 -4.72
N ALA A 67 -15.01 1.79 -5.16
CA ALA A 67 -13.97 0.78 -5.14
C ALA A 67 -12.86 1.06 -6.19
N SER A 68 -11.65 0.63 -5.87
CA SER A 68 -10.58 0.56 -6.86
C SER A 68 -10.89 -0.53 -7.88
N THR A 69 -10.62 -0.24 -9.15
CA THR A 69 -10.94 -1.12 -10.29
C THR A 69 -9.70 -1.77 -10.88
N HIS A 70 -8.54 -1.16 -10.68
CA HIS A 70 -7.30 -1.58 -11.30
C HIS A 70 -6.15 -1.56 -10.29
N VAL A 71 -5.17 -2.41 -10.54
CA VAL A 71 -3.94 -2.51 -9.75
C VAL A 71 -2.73 -2.52 -10.67
N ARG A 72 -1.65 -1.86 -10.24
CA ARG A 72 -0.33 -1.97 -10.87
C ARG A 72 0.77 -2.15 -9.84
N TRP A 73 1.97 -2.48 -10.31
CA TRP A 73 3.18 -2.33 -9.50
C TRP A 73 3.64 -0.87 -9.48
N SER A 74 4.13 -0.42 -8.33
CA SER A 74 4.57 0.94 -8.12
C SER A 74 5.89 1.28 -8.85
N ASP A 75 6.05 2.55 -9.19
CA ASP A 75 7.32 3.16 -9.60
C ASP A 75 8.33 3.27 -8.45
N TRP A 76 7.90 2.98 -7.23
CA TRP A 76 8.74 2.98 -6.03
C TRP A 76 9.22 1.58 -5.72
N GLU A 77 10.53 1.44 -5.56
CA GLU A 77 11.18 0.17 -5.22
C GLU A 77 11.80 0.28 -3.83
N VAL A 78 11.54 -0.72 -3.00
CA VAL A 78 12.15 -0.84 -1.68
C VAL A 78 13.66 -0.97 -1.86
N SER A 79 14.41 -0.10 -1.20
CA SER A 79 15.88 -0.10 -1.19
C SER A 79 16.43 -0.52 0.17
N ARG A 80 15.66 -0.30 1.25
CA ARG A 80 16.06 -0.61 2.62
C ARG A 80 14.84 -0.87 3.49
N VAL A 81 14.97 -1.80 4.42
CA VAL A 81 13.91 -2.17 5.37
C VAL A 81 14.43 -2.03 6.79
N GLU A 82 13.68 -1.34 7.65
CA GLU A 82 13.91 -1.28 9.09
C GLU A 82 12.76 -2.00 9.81
N ARG A 83 13.10 -2.79 10.81
CA ARG A 83 12.14 -3.65 11.53
C ARG A 83 12.18 -3.34 13.02
N PHE A 84 11.02 -3.10 13.59
CA PHE A 84 10.87 -2.73 15.00
C PHE A 84 9.90 -3.70 15.65
N LYS A 85 10.43 -4.62 16.45
CA LYS A 85 9.61 -5.51 17.26
C LYS A 85 8.99 -4.71 18.40
N SER A 86 7.74 -4.98 18.67
CA SER A 86 7.03 -4.31 19.75
C SER A 86 7.33 -4.92 21.11
N VAL A 87 7.05 -4.14 22.15
CA VAL A 87 7.00 -4.62 23.53
C VAL A 87 5.68 -5.33 23.80
N ASP A 88 5.65 -6.15 24.85
CA ASP A 88 4.43 -6.82 25.30
C ASP A 88 3.32 -5.77 25.51
N SER A 89 2.08 -6.12 25.13
CA SER A 89 0.86 -5.28 25.15
C SER A 89 0.71 -4.18 24.07
N ALA A 90 1.64 -4.07 23.12
CA ALA A 90 1.43 -3.20 21.95
C ALA A 90 0.37 -3.73 20.97
N GLU A 91 -0.21 -2.86 20.16
CA GLU A 91 -1.23 -3.24 19.16
C GLU A 91 -0.69 -4.13 18.04
N TYR A 92 0.55 -3.87 17.60
CA TYR A 92 1.21 -4.61 16.52
C TYR A 92 2.36 -5.41 17.12
N ASP A 93 2.62 -6.60 16.61
CA ASP A 93 3.79 -7.40 17.00
C ASP A 93 5.09 -6.81 16.42
N GLU A 94 5.01 -6.19 15.24
CA GLU A 94 6.15 -5.62 14.52
C GLU A 94 5.73 -4.47 13.60
N ILE A 95 6.52 -3.40 13.58
CA ILE A 95 6.43 -2.31 12.60
C ILE A 95 7.57 -2.47 11.61
N VAL A 96 7.24 -2.43 10.31
CA VAL A 96 8.19 -2.59 9.20
C VAL A 96 8.19 -1.31 8.38
N VAL A 97 9.32 -0.63 8.34
CA VAL A 97 9.50 0.62 7.57
C VAL A 97 10.32 0.34 6.32
N CYS A 98 9.66 0.38 5.16
CA CYS A 98 10.26 0.19 3.86
C CYS A 98 10.62 1.55 3.25
N TYR A 99 11.91 1.86 3.17
CA TYR A 99 12.42 3.01 2.45
C TYR A 99 12.49 2.68 0.96
N CYS A 100 11.92 3.58 0.15
CA CYS A 100 11.75 3.36 -1.28
C CYS A 100 12.44 4.45 -2.08
N ARG A 101 13.13 4.02 -3.13
CA ARG A 101 13.71 4.88 -4.16
C ARG A 101 12.77 4.95 -5.37
N TYR A 102 12.80 6.07 -6.07
CA TYR A 102 12.04 6.21 -7.32
C TYR A 102 12.79 5.46 -8.44
N SER A 103 12.16 4.44 -9.02
CA SER A 103 12.69 3.60 -10.07
C SER A 103 11.53 3.26 -11.03
N PRO A 104 11.18 4.16 -11.94
CA PRO A 104 9.96 4.03 -12.74
C PRO A 104 10.01 2.81 -13.64
N ILE A 105 8.83 2.22 -13.86
CA ILE A 105 8.62 1.08 -14.75
C ILE A 105 7.53 1.41 -15.77
N GLU A 106 7.46 0.64 -16.85
CA GLU A 106 6.33 0.77 -17.78
C GLU A 106 5.03 0.44 -17.04
N PRO A 107 4.04 1.35 -17.02
CA PRO A 107 2.83 1.15 -16.23
C PRO A 107 1.94 0.07 -16.87
N GLU A 108 1.85 -1.08 -16.20
CA GLU A 108 0.94 -2.16 -16.56
C GLU A 108 -0.23 -2.22 -15.55
N TRP A 109 -1.33 -1.54 -15.87
CA TRP A 109 -2.57 -1.63 -15.09
C TRP A 109 -3.31 -2.92 -15.41
N LYS A 110 -3.69 -3.67 -14.38
CA LYS A 110 -4.50 -4.88 -14.48
C LYS A 110 -5.83 -4.66 -13.79
N GLU A 111 -6.91 -5.05 -14.46
CA GLU A 111 -8.25 -5.02 -13.88
C GLU A 111 -8.30 -5.95 -12.66
N LEU A 112 -8.93 -5.47 -11.58
CA LEU A 112 -9.17 -6.26 -10.39
C LEU A 112 -10.38 -7.19 -10.61
N PRO A 113 -10.40 -8.36 -9.95
CA PRO A 113 -11.60 -9.19 -9.95
C PRO A 113 -12.81 -8.42 -9.43
N LYS A 114 -13.98 -8.66 -10.04
CA LYS A 114 -15.24 -8.11 -9.53
C LYS A 114 -15.48 -8.60 -8.11
N ILE A 115 -16.02 -7.71 -7.27
CA ILE A 115 -16.31 -8.02 -5.88
C ILE A 115 -17.41 -9.08 -5.86
N SER A 116 -17.07 -10.27 -5.35
CA SER A 116 -18.04 -11.33 -5.08
C SER A 116 -18.33 -11.37 -3.58
N VAL A 117 -19.55 -11.04 -3.18
CA VAL A 117 -20.01 -11.32 -1.82
C VAL A 117 -20.36 -12.81 -1.79
N LEU A 118 -19.69 -13.60 -0.94
CA LEU A 118 -20.19 -14.93 -0.61
C LEU A 118 -21.59 -14.72 0.00
N GLN A 119 -22.63 -15.19 -0.67
CA GLN A 119 -23.95 -15.25 -0.03
C GLN A 119 -23.81 -16.21 1.14
N GLU A 120 -23.79 -15.68 2.37
CA GLU A 120 -23.92 -16.49 3.57
C GLU A 120 -25.23 -17.29 3.45
N GLY A 121 -25.08 -18.61 3.43
CA GLY A 121 -26.20 -19.54 3.50
C GLY A 121 -27.00 -19.26 4.76
N LYS A 122 -28.33 -19.22 4.60
CA LYS A 122 -29.29 -19.22 5.69
C LYS A 122 -28.91 -20.32 6.70
N PHE A 123 -28.67 -19.94 7.95
CA PHE A 123 -28.69 -20.85 9.09
C PHE A 123 -30.11 -21.36 9.35
#